data_AF-A0A7Y4NQR5-F1
#
_entry.id   AF-A0A7Y4NQR5-F1
#
_cell.length_a   1.000
_cell.length_b   1.000
_cell.length_c   1.000
_cell.angle_alpha   90.00
_cell.angle_beta   90.00
_cell.angle_gamma   90.00
#
_symmetry.space_group_name_H-M   'P 1'
#
loop_
_entity.id
_entity.type
_entity.pdbx_description
1 polymer ?
#
loop_
_entity_poly.entity_id
_entity_poly.type
_entity_poly.pdbx_seq_one_letter_code
_entity_poly.pdbx_strand_id
1 'polypeptide(L)'
;MGASPRRALVRLLLCSGLLTLVTLAACRDPAAASGTALFVTTEFEPSLNLTRLRVSGAVADGHAVPTTLLPEDSSRELQSGETFRVLLDGAADGTQATVHVEGLRDDATVVASGEATASVRDGYEVEVTVRLTSGPAPDGGTDGGTNTFCLDCADGCCREGICTARTFRTCGVGGVACESCDVQRTDTCTARGTCGCGIGPACSGNNADRCLGGKCVCGSGNACGPGLACINGLCRCDPSTCGGCCAGNSCIQTPDKNQCGKGGVACKKCDKKCNPDGTCD
;
A
#
# COMPACT_ATOMS: atom_id res chain seq x y z
N MET A 1 -43.47 -49.84 -64.53
CA MET A 1 -42.36 -50.31 -63.67
C MET A 1 -41.08 -49.79 -64.30
N GLY A 2 -40.60 -48.61 -63.89
CA GLY A 2 -39.39 -48.44 -63.05
C GLY A 2 -38.20 -48.13 -63.98
N ALA A 3 -37.34 -47.13 -63.79
CA ALA A 3 -37.12 -46.19 -62.72
C ALA A 3 -36.43 -44.91 -63.26
N SER A 4 -36.48 -43.91 -62.39
CA SER A 4 -35.89 -42.57 -62.34
C SER A 4 -34.41 -42.37 -62.74
N PRO A 5 -33.92 -41.10 -62.83
CA PRO A 5 -33.15 -40.60 -63.97
C PRO A 5 -31.85 -39.87 -63.51
N ARG A 6 -31.31 -39.03 -64.39
CA ARG A 6 -30.46 -37.83 -64.13
C ARG A 6 -28.95 -38.08 -63.96
N ARG A 7 -28.05 -37.24 -64.46
CA ARG A 7 -28.13 -36.06 -65.37
C ARG A 7 -26.67 -35.71 -65.74
N ALA A 8 -26.49 -35.34 -67.01
CA ALA A 8 -25.60 -34.32 -67.57
C ALA A 8 -24.36 -33.90 -66.75
N LEU A 9 -23.12 -34.22 -67.15
CA LEU A 9 -22.37 -33.56 -68.25
C LEU A 9 -22.54 -32.04 -68.25
N VAL A 10 -21.49 -31.29 -67.89
CA VAL A 10 -20.63 -30.60 -68.85
C VAL A 10 -19.54 -29.83 -68.09
N ARG A 11 -18.31 -30.10 -68.51
CA ARG A 11 -17.04 -29.43 -68.20
C ARG A 11 -16.90 -28.14 -69.01
N LEU A 12 -15.96 -27.29 -68.57
CA LEU A 12 -15.42 -26.08 -69.21
C LEU A 12 -16.21 -24.78 -68.98
N LEU A 13 -15.60 -23.87 -68.21
CA LEU A 13 -15.10 -22.61 -68.77
C LEU A 13 -14.04 -22.02 -67.83
N LEU A 14 -12.80 -22.01 -68.34
CA LEU A 14 -11.63 -21.34 -67.79
C LEU A 14 -11.70 -19.83 -68.07
N CYS A 15 -10.99 -19.07 -67.22
CA CYS A 15 -10.43 -17.74 -67.48
C CYS A 15 -11.43 -16.60 -67.68
N SER A 16 -11.68 -15.83 -66.62
CA SER A 16 -11.68 -14.35 -66.61
C SER A 16 -12.38 -13.86 -65.35
N GLY A 17 -11.64 -13.54 -64.28
CA GLY A 17 -12.26 -13.01 -63.07
C GLY A 17 -11.34 -13.01 -61.87
N LEU A 18 -10.12 -12.47 -61.98
CA LEU A 18 -9.24 -12.28 -60.83
C LEU A 18 -8.40 -11.01 -61.00
N LEU A 19 -9.06 -9.89 -61.26
CA LEU A 19 -8.43 -8.57 -61.28
C LEU A 19 -9.48 -7.52 -60.94
N THR A 20 -9.61 -7.19 -59.66
CA THR A 20 -9.98 -5.89 -59.08
C THR A 20 -10.41 -6.07 -57.61
N LEU A 21 -9.93 -5.17 -56.74
CA LEU A 21 -10.23 -5.01 -55.30
C LEU A 21 -9.24 -5.64 -54.30
N VAL A 22 -7.96 -5.25 -54.38
CA VAL A 22 -7.09 -5.12 -53.19
C VAL A 22 -6.35 -3.79 -53.29
N THR A 23 -6.99 -2.68 -52.92
CA THR A 23 -6.34 -1.35 -52.89
C THR A 23 -6.81 -0.50 -51.69
N LEU A 24 -6.81 -1.06 -50.48
CA LEU A 24 -7.10 -0.29 -49.25
C LEU A 24 -6.18 -0.63 -48.05
N ALA A 25 -5.11 -1.42 -48.23
CA ALA A 25 -4.22 -1.83 -47.14
C ALA A 25 -2.79 -1.22 -47.23
N ALA A 26 -2.62 -0.07 -47.88
CA ALA A 26 -1.29 0.50 -48.17
C ALA A 26 -0.98 1.82 -47.43
N CYS A 27 -1.65 2.15 -46.32
CA CYS A 27 -1.37 3.40 -45.58
C CYS A 27 -0.86 3.21 -44.14
N ARG A 28 -0.41 2.02 -43.76
CA ARG A 28 0.35 1.80 -42.52
C ARG A 28 1.43 0.76 -42.78
N ASP A 29 2.49 1.18 -43.48
CA ASP A 29 3.74 0.42 -43.48
C ASP A 29 4.58 0.92 -42.29
N PRO A 30 4.71 0.14 -41.19
CA PRO A 30 5.54 0.51 -40.05
C PRO A 30 7.04 0.61 -40.42
N ALA A 31 7.44 0.16 -41.62
CA ALA A 31 8.82 0.23 -42.11
C ALA A 31 9.22 1.58 -42.73
N ALA A 32 8.32 2.57 -42.81
CA ALA A 32 8.61 3.88 -43.43
C ALA A 32 8.23 5.07 -42.54
N ALA A 33 8.38 4.94 -41.22
CA ALA A 33 8.36 6.11 -40.34
C ALA A 33 9.67 6.91 -40.51
N SER A 34 9.57 8.24 -40.53
CA SER A 34 10.70 9.15 -40.74
C SER A 34 11.57 9.31 -39.48
N GLY A 35 12.10 8.21 -38.94
CA GLY A 35 13.01 8.22 -37.78
C GLY A 35 12.76 7.08 -36.78
N THR A 36 13.59 7.06 -35.74
CA THR A 36 13.52 6.12 -34.60
C THR A 36 12.49 6.64 -33.60
N ALA A 37 11.46 5.84 -33.28
CA ALA A 37 10.35 6.29 -32.42
C ALA A 37 9.66 5.16 -31.66
N LEU A 38 8.89 5.50 -30.62
CA LEU A 38 7.93 4.61 -29.97
C LEU A 38 6.51 4.99 -30.36
N PHE A 39 5.70 4.01 -30.77
CA PHE A 39 4.26 4.15 -30.95
C PHE A 39 3.56 3.68 -29.68
N VAL A 40 3.13 4.64 -28.87
CA VAL A 40 2.59 4.37 -27.54
C VAL A 40 1.07 4.28 -27.62
N THR A 41 0.51 3.18 -27.10
CA THR A 41 -0.93 3.02 -26.85
C THR A 41 -1.18 3.08 -25.35
N THR A 42 -2.14 3.90 -24.91
CA THR A 42 -2.49 4.01 -23.48
C THR A 42 -3.74 3.22 -23.15
N GLU A 43 -3.71 2.45 -22.07
CA GLU A 43 -4.87 1.70 -21.57
C GLU A 43 -5.23 2.15 -20.16
N PHE A 44 -6.49 2.49 -19.90
CA PHE A 44 -6.93 2.97 -18.59
C PHE A 44 -8.43 2.80 -18.36
N GLU A 45 -8.86 2.87 -17.10
CA GLU A 45 -10.28 2.79 -16.77
C GLU A 45 -11.02 4.07 -17.15
N PRO A 46 -12.14 4.01 -17.88
CA PRO A 46 -12.91 5.21 -18.26
C PRO A 46 -13.38 6.06 -17.08
N SER A 47 -13.56 5.46 -15.91
CA SER A 47 -13.92 6.11 -14.64
C SER A 47 -12.89 7.13 -14.14
N LEU A 48 -11.68 7.13 -14.70
CA LEU A 48 -10.61 8.07 -14.33
C LEU A 48 -10.85 9.48 -14.87
N ASN A 49 -11.74 9.66 -15.86
CA ASN A 49 -12.11 10.95 -16.47
C ASN A 49 -10.87 11.80 -16.80
N LEU A 50 -9.88 11.20 -17.48
CA LEU A 50 -8.66 11.87 -17.89
C LEU A 50 -8.97 12.87 -19.00
N THR A 51 -8.38 14.06 -18.95
CA THR A 51 -8.51 15.08 -20.02
C THR A 51 -7.19 15.36 -20.73
N ARG A 52 -6.06 14.98 -20.13
CA ARG A 52 -4.72 15.18 -20.70
C ARG A 52 -3.75 14.11 -20.21
N LEU A 53 -2.69 13.87 -20.95
CA LEU A 53 -1.54 13.04 -20.62
C LEU A 53 -0.31 13.92 -20.52
N ARG A 54 0.52 13.69 -19.51
CA ARG A 54 1.90 14.20 -19.45
C ARG A 54 2.82 13.03 -19.73
N VAL A 55 3.54 13.13 -20.84
CA VAL A 55 4.44 12.10 -21.33
C VAL A 55 5.86 12.55 -21.09
N SER A 56 6.68 11.69 -20.48
CA SER A 56 8.11 11.88 -20.32
C SER A 56 8.82 10.55 -20.60
N GLY A 57 10.15 10.58 -20.67
CA GLY A 57 10.91 9.35 -20.87
C GLY A 57 12.41 9.55 -20.74
N ALA A 58 13.12 8.44 -20.77
CA ALA A 58 14.57 8.40 -20.75
C ALA A 58 15.07 7.25 -21.63
N VAL A 59 16.22 7.45 -22.27
CA VAL A 59 16.94 6.39 -22.97
C VAL A 59 18.22 6.10 -22.21
N ALA A 60 18.57 4.81 -22.05
CA ALA A 60 19.69 4.39 -21.21
C ALA A 60 21.07 4.90 -21.68
N ASP A 61 21.18 5.36 -22.94
CA ASP A 61 22.36 6.01 -23.51
C ASP A 61 22.45 7.52 -23.18
N GLY A 62 21.49 8.05 -22.42
CA GLY A 62 21.45 9.43 -21.97
C GLY A 62 20.68 10.38 -22.88
N HIS A 63 20.06 9.90 -23.97
CA HIS A 63 19.17 10.73 -24.77
C HIS A 63 17.91 11.10 -23.97
N ALA A 64 17.60 12.39 -23.98
CA ALA A 64 16.46 12.95 -23.26
C ALA A 64 15.20 12.89 -24.13
N VAL A 65 14.10 12.39 -23.57
CA VAL A 65 12.77 12.49 -24.18
C VAL A 65 12.08 13.73 -23.60
N PRO A 66 11.68 14.72 -24.43
CA PRO A 66 11.07 15.94 -23.93
C PRO A 66 9.71 15.66 -23.30
N THR A 67 9.47 16.29 -22.14
CA THR A 67 8.16 16.22 -21.49
C THR A 67 7.11 16.95 -22.33
N THR A 68 6.05 16.25 -22.72
CA THR A 68 5.00 16.77 -23.61
C THR A 68 3.62 16.56 -23.00
N LEU A 69 2.70 17.49 -23.26
CA LEU A 69 1.29 17.41 -22.86
C LEU A 69 0.41 17.05 -24.05
N LEU A 70 -0.44 16.04 -23.91
CA LEU A 70 -1.28 15.50 -24.99
C LEU A 70 -2.73 15.26 -24.53
N PRO A 71 -3.77 15.70 -25.26
CA PRO A 71 -3.72 16.71 -26.31
C PRO A 71 -3.28 18.08 -25.75
N GLU A 72 -2.93 18.99 -26.66
CA GLU A 72 -2.50 20.35 -26.29
C GLU A 72 -3.61 21.12 -25.56
N ASP A 73 -4.87 20.94 -25.99
CA ASP A 73 -6.05 21.36 -25.26
C ASP A 73 -6.65 20.22 -24.43
N SER A 74 -7.47 20.55 -23.43
CA SER A 74 -8.17 19.59 -22.57
C SER A 74 -9.68 19.66 -22.75
N SER A 75 -10.11 20.00 -23.97
CA SER A 75 -11.52 20.22 -24.27
C SER A 75 -12.39 18.96 -24.22
N ARG A 76 -11.76 17.78 -24.15
CA ARG A 76 -12.44 16.48 -24.13
C ARG A 76 -11.82 15.52 -23.12
N GLU A 77 -12.63 14.56 -22.70
CA GLU A 77 -12.15 13.38 -22.01
C GLU A 77 -11.44 12.43 -22.99
N LEU A 78 -10.36 11.84 -22.51
CA LEU A 78 -9.58 10.83 -23.20
C LEU A 78 -10.24 9.47 -23.10
N GLN A 79 -10.05 8.65 -24.12
CA GLN A 79 -10.55 7.28 -24.16
C GLN A 79 -9.43 6.28 -23.94
N SER A 80 -9.73 5.11 -23.38
CA SER A 80 -8.75 4.03 -23.38
C SER A 80 -8.42 3.65 -24.82
N GLY A 81 -7.14 3.49 -25.13
CA GLY A 81 -6.61 3.23 -26.47
C GLY A 81 -6.09 4.47 -27.20
N GLU A 82 -5.96 5.63 -26.54
CA GLU A 82 -5.32 6.80 -27.16
C GLU A 82 -3.87 6.47 -27.55
N THR A 83 -3.46 6.94 -28.73
CA THR A 83 -2.15 6.64 -29.31
C THR A 83 -1.37 7.90 -29.61
N PHE A 84 -0.06 7.87 -29.40
CA PHE A 84 0.84 8.97 -29.73
C PHE A 84 2.25 8.45 -30.03
N ARG A 85 3.09 9.34 -30.56
CA ARG A 85 4.48 9.04 -30.94
C ARG A 85 5.45 9.73 -30.02
N VAL A 86 6.48 8.99 -29.61
CA VAL A 86 7.63 9.52 -28.89
C VAL A 86 8.84 9.40 -29.80
N LEU A 87 9.37 10.54 -30.27
CA LEU A 87 10.54 10.56 -31.13
C LEU A 87 11.80 10.32 -30.30
N LEU A 88 12.66 9.42 -30.76
CA LEU A 88 13.92 9.02 -30.12
C LEU A 88 15.11 9.36 -31.02
N ASP A 89 15.20 10.63 -31.42
CA ASP A 89 16.24 11.11 -32.33
C ASP A 89 17.64 10.86 -31.75
N GLY A 90 18.47 10.08 -32.47
CA GLY A 90 19.86 9.80 -32.08
C GLY A 90 20.05 8.62 -31.12
N ALA A 91 18.98 7.99 -30.64
CA ALA A 91 19.08 6.84 -29.74
C ALA A 91 19.72 5.63 -30.45
N ALA A 92 20.67 4.97 -29.78
CA ALA A 92 21.38 3.83 -30.36
C ALA A 92 20.50 2.57 -30.45
N ASP A 93 20.62 1.83 -31.55
CA ASP A 93 19.95 0.54 -31.77
C ASP A 93 20.20 -0.43 -30.60
N GLY A 94 19.14 -1.07 -30.12
CA GLY A 94 19.18 -2.03 -29.00
C GLY A 94 19.18 -1.42 -27.61
N THR A 95 19.27 -0.09 -27.47
CA THR A 95 19.22 0.59 -26.16
C THR A 95 17.82 0.50 -25.54
N GLN A 96 17.72 0.47 -24.21
CA GLN A 96 16.42 0.50 -23.53
C GLN A 96 15.92 1.95 -23.44
N ALA A 97 14.71 2.18 -23.96
CA ALA A 97 13.95 3.41 -23.75
C ALA A 97 12.81 3.13 -22.78
N THR A 98 12.63 4.04 -21.83
CA THR A 98 11.54 4.04 -20.86
C THR A 98 10.62 5.23 -21.13
N VAL A 99 9.32 4.98 -21.21
CA VAL A 99 8.29 6.00 -21.33
C VAL A 99 7.44 6.00 -20.08
N HIS A 100 7.30 7.17 -19.47
CA HIS A 100 6.39 7.42 -18.36
C HIS A 100 5.21 8.26 -18.87
N VAL A 101 4.01 7.87 -18.46
CA VAL A 101 2.78 8.57 -18.83
C VAL A 101 1.97 8.81 -17.56
N GLU A 102 1.60 10.06 -17.35
CA GLU A 102 0.68 10.46 -16.29
C GLU A 102 -0.64 10.90 -16.92
N GLY A 103 -1.75 10.42 -16.37
CA GLY A 103 -3.10 10.86 -16.71
C GLY A 103 -3.52 12.02 -15.81
N LEU A 104 -3.88 13.14 -16.42
CA LEU A 104 -4.29 14.36 -15.76
C LEU A 104 -5.79 14.61 -15.90
N ARG A 105 -6.36 15.20 -14.85
CA ARG A 105 -7.71 15.77 -14.81
C ARG A 105 -7.60 17.25 -14.44
N ASP A 106 -8.46 18.07 -15.02
CA ASP A 106 -8.47 19.54 -14.81
C ASP A 106 -7.10 20.18 -15.07
N ASP A 107 -6.37 19.69 -16.07
CA ASP A 107 -5.07 20.19 -16.57
C ASP A 107 -3.85 20.09 -15.65
N ALA A 108 -4.04 19.80 -14.38
CA ALA A 108 -2.96 19.80 -13.40
C ALA A 108 -2.96 18.58 -12.47
N THR A 109 -4.11 17.93 -12.25
CA THR A 109 -4.21 16.87 -11.25
C THR A 109 -3.85 15.53 -11.86
N VAL A 110 -2.68 14.98 -11.49
CA VAL A 110 -2.33 13.59 -11.84
C VAL A 110 -3.23 12.63 -11.06
N VAL A 111 -4.00 11.82 -11.77
CA VAL A 111 -4.95 10.86 -11.18
C VAL A 111 -4.62 9.41 -11.54
N ALA A 112 -3.77 9.20 -12.54
CA ALA A 112 -3.29 7.90 -12.95
C ALA A 112 -1.88 7.99 -13.54
N SER A 113 -1.17 6.88 -13.56
CA SER A 113 0.15 6.81 -14.17
C SER A 113 0.49 5.41 -14.65
N GLY A 114 1.47 5.31 -15.54
CA GLY A 114 2.01 4.05 -16.02
C GLY A 114 3.37 4.26 -16.66
N GLU A 115 4.12 3.16 -16.77
CA GLU A 115 5.41 3.11 -17.42
C GLU A 115 5.47 1.91 -18.35
N ALA A 116 6.22 2.04 -19.45
CA ALA A 116 6.63 0.90 -20.25
C ALA A 116 8.05 1.10 -20.77
N THR A 117 8.75 -0.02 -20.97
CA THR A 117 10.10 -0.04 -21.54
C THR A 117 10.11 -0.80 -22.85
N ALA A 118 10.91 -0.33 -23.80
CA ALA A 118 11.13 -1.00 -25.08
C ALA A 118 12.59 -0.92 -25.53
N SER A 119 13.02 -1.91 -26.31
CA SER A 119 14.31 -1.84 -27.00
C SER A 119 14.16 -0.97 -28.25
N VAL A 120 14.98 0.08 -28.33
CA VAL A 120 15.06 0.99 -29.47
C VAL A 120 15.50 0.23 -30.70
N ARG A 121 14.90 0.56 -31.85
CA ARG A 121 15.28 -0.01 -33.14
C ARG A 121 15.53 1.11 -34.15
N ASP A 122 16.76 1.23 -34.62
CA ASP A 122 17.19 2.35 -35.47
C ASP A 122 16.42 2.40 -36.79
N GLY A 123 15.80 3.55 -37.09
CA GLY A 123 14.97 3.76 -38.28
C GLY A 123 13.60 3.09 -38.25
N TYR A 124 13.16 2.56 -37.10
CA TYR A 124 11.85 1.91 -36.95
C TYR A 124 11.02 2.53 -35.82
N GLU A 125 9.72 2.35 -35.93
CA GLU A 125 8.75 2.62 -34.87
C GLU A 125 8.48 1.34 -34.07
N VAL A 126 8.65 1.39 -32.74
CA VAL A 126 8.42 0.25 -31.84
C VAL A 126 7.11 0.46 -31.08
N GLU A 127 6.19 -0.50 -31.18
CA GLU A 127 4.91 -0.45 -30.47
C GLU A 127 5.08 -0.73 -28.98
N VAL A 128 4.44 0.10 -28.16
CA VAL A 128 4.49 0.00 -26.70
C VAL A 128 3.10 0.27 -26.12
N THR A 129 2.64 -0.58 -25.21
CA THR A 129 1.39 -0.33 -24.47
C THR A 129 1.73 0.14 -23.05
N VAL A 130 1.23 1.31 -22.68
CA VAL A 130 1.33 1.86 -21.32
C VAL A 130 -0.03 1.74 -20.64
N ARG A 131 -0.11 0.91 -19.60
CA ARG A 131 -1.32 0.78 -18.81
C ARG A 131 -1.29 1.79 -17.66
N LEU A 132 -2.23 2.73 -17.64
CA LEU A 132 -2.38 3.69 -16.55
C LEU A 132 -3.26 3.09 -15.47
N THR A 133 -2.75 3.11 -14.25
CA THR A 133 -3.50 2.73 -13.05
C THR A 133 -3.70 3.94 -12.18
N SER A 134 -4.83 4.01 -11.48
CA SER A 134 -5.06 5.06 -10.48
C SER A 134 -3.98 5.01 -9.41
N GLY A 135 -3.24 6.11 -9.27
CA GLY A 135 -2.05 6.21 -8.42
C GLY A 135 -0.89 6.88 -9.17
N PRO A 136 -0.06 7.68 -8.49
CA PRO A 136 1.16 8.21 -9.10
C PRO A 136 2.16 7.08 -9.39
N ALA A 137 3.07 7.33 -10.35
CA ALA A 137 4.01 6.34 -10.85
C ALA A 137 4.98 5.95 -9.73
N PRO A 138 5.61 4.76 -9.79
CA PRO A 138 6.64 4.38 -8.86
C PRO A 138 7.94 5.10 -9.21
N ASP A 139 8.01 6.39 -8.88
CA ASP A 139 9.28 7.11 -8.85
C ASP A 139 10.08 6.45 -7.72
N GLY A 140 11.21 5.81 -8.04
CA GLY A 140 12.12 5.19 -7.07
C GLY A 140 12.83 6.19 -6.15
N GLY A 141 12.09 7.12 -5.55
CA GLY A 141 12.56 8.17 -4.64
C GLY A 141 12.42 7.76 -3.18
N THR A 142 13.49 7.99 -2.42
CA THR A 142 13.63 7.84 -0.96
C THR A 142 12.78 8.79 -0.12
N ASP A 143 11.84 9.49 -0.74
CA ASP A 143 11.23 10.69 -0.19
C ASP A 143 9.73 10.42 -0.07
N GLY A 144 9.32 9.98 1.12
CA GLY A 144 7.95 9.55 1.42
C GLY A 144 6.88 10.55 1.00
N GLY A 145 6.35 10.37 -0.22
CA GLY A 145 5.36 11.24 -0.84
C GLY A 145 4.21 10.47 -1.48
N THR A 146 3.13 10.34 -0.71
CA THR A 146 1.70 10.40 -1.11
C THR A 146 1.17 9.47 -2.23
N ASN A 147 0.28 8.56 -1.82
CA ASN A 147 -0.64 7.71 -2.60
C ASN A 147 -0.17 6.32 -3.05
N THR A 148 0.90 5.81 -2.47
CA THR A 148 1.15 4.36 -2.49
C THR A 148 0.46 3.75 -1.28
N PHE A 149 -0.43 2.77 -1.52
CA PHE A 149 -0.92 1.82 -0.53
C PHE A 149 0.24 1.52 0.43
N CYS A 150 0.13 1.97 1.70
CA CYS A 150 1.26 2.15 2.61
C CYS A 150 1.97 0.83 2.96
N LEU A 151 2.72 0.33 2.00
CA LEU A 151 3.65 -0.76 2.11
C LEU A 151 5.01 -0.09 2.12
N ASP A 152 5.80 -0.38 3.15
CA ASP A 152 7.21 0.00 3.22
C ASP A 152 7.49 1.50 3.44
N CYS A 153 6.71 2.18 4.29
CA CYS A 153 7.13 3.49 4.80
C CYS A 153 8.45 3.36 5.59
N ALA A 154 9.56 3.82 4.99
CA ALA A 154 10.94 3.58 5.45
C ALA A 154 11.18 3.94 6.92
N ASP A 155 10.64 5.07 7.38
CA ASP A 155 10.65 5.46 8.80
C ASP A 155 9.34 6.14 9.19
N GLY A 156 8.25 5.38 9.08
CA GLY A 156 6.94 5.94 9.36
C GLY A 156 5.78 4.98 9.23
N CYS A 157 4.60 5.56 9.38
CA CYS A 157 3.32 4.87 9.38
C CYS A 157 2.38 5.46 8.34
N CYS A 158 1.30 4.77 8.05
CA CYS A 158 0.26 5.20 7.15
C CYS A 158 -0.77 6.07 7.86
N ARG A 159 -0.98 7.27 7.34
CA ARG A 159 -2.12 8.11 7.71
C ARG A 159 -2.81 8.58 6.44
N GLU A 160 -4.08 8.22 6.29
CA GLU A 160 -4.90 8.68 5.16
C GLU A 160 -4.28 8.33 3.78
N GLY A 161 -3.58 7.19 3.67
CA GLY A 161 -2.91 6.76 2.43
C GLY A 161 -1.56 7.43 2.18
N ILE A 162 -1.03 8.15 3.17
CA ILE A 162 0.23 8.90 3.07
C ILE A 162 1.20 8.35 4.12
N CYS A 163 2.41 7.96 3.67
CA CYS A 163 3.52 7.68 4.57
C CYS A 163 3.85 8.94 5.36
N THR A 164 3.65 8.88 6.66
CA THR A 164 3.93 9.97 7.59
C THR A 164 5.12 9.59 8.45
N ALA A 165 6.06 10.52 8.61
CA ALA A 165 7.22 10.34 9.46
C ALA A 165 6.80 9.95 10.89
N ARG A 166 7.60 9.09 11.50
CA ARG A 166 7.39 8.64 12.87
C ARG A 166 7.48 9.80 13.86
N THR A 167 6.41 10.06 14.59
CA THR A 167 6.41 10.99 15.73
C THR A 167 5.62 10.40 16.90
N PHE A 168 5.55 11.11 18.02
CA PHE A 168 4.72 10.70 19.15
C PHE A 168 3.21 10.64 18.80
N ARG A 169 2.74 11.46 17.85
CA ARG A 169 1.33 11.47 17.39
C ARG A 169 1.09 10.60 16.14
N THR A 170 2.16 10.12 15.53
CA THR A 170 2.18 9.31 14.30
C THR A 170 3.18 8.18 14.50
N CYS A 171 2.96 7.35 15.51
CA CYS A 171 3.84 6.25 15.83
C CYS A 171 3.51 5.04 14.96
N GLY A 172 4.55 4.35 14.49
CA GLY A 172 4.46 3.20 13.60
C GLY A 172 5.66 3.11 12.65
N VAL A 173 5.80 1.97 11.99
CA VAL A 173 6.86 1.66 11.01
C VAL A 173 6.35 0.80 9.88
N GLY A 174 7.03 0.83 8.73
CA GLY A 174 6.76 -0.10 7.63
C GLY A 174 5.38 0.07 7.00
N GLY A 175 4.75 1.23 7.20
CA GLY A 175 3.44 1.54 6.61
C GLY A 175 2.23 0.97 7.35
N VAL A 176 2.41 0.46 8.58
CA VAL A 176 1.26 0.18 9.47
C VAL A 176 0.45 1.45 9.75
N ALA A 177 -0.82 1.32 10.13
CA ALA A 177 -1.64 2.47 10.52
C ALA A 177 -0.97 3.27 11.65
N CYS A 178 -0.91 4.60 11.50
CA CYS A 178 -0.37 5.47 12.52
C CYS A 178 -1.19 5.39 13.81
N GLU A 179 -0.52 5.22 14.94
CA GLU A 179 -1.12 5.37 16.27
C GLU A 179 -0.66 6.66 16.96
N SER A 180 -1.55 7.27 17.75
CA SER A 180 -1.19 8.37 18.63
C SER A 180 -0.87 7.82 20.01
N CYS A 181 0.34 8.07 20.50
CA CYS A 181 0.74 7.64 21.82
C CYS A 181 0.03 8.44 22.93
N ASP A 182 -0.28 7.78 24.04
CA ASP A 182 -0.83 8.43 25.23
C ASP A 182 0.29 9.17 25.98
N VAL A 183 0.23 10.51 25.98
CA VAL A 183 1.20 11.40 26.63
C VAL A 183 1.37 11.16 28.13
N GLN A 184 0.37 10.55 28.80
CA GLN A 184 0.50 10.20 30.21
C GLN A 184 1.21 8.87 30.36
N ARG A 185 0.96 7.88 29.50
CA ARG A 185 1.43 6.50 29.69
C ARG A 185 2.69 6.14 28.91
N THR A 186 3.19 7.06 28.11
CA THR A 186 4.32 6.83 27.20
C THR A 186 5.16 8.09 27.06
N ASP A 187 6.44 7.93 26.78
CA ASP A 187 7.38 9.03 26.53
C ASP A 187 8.17 8.86 25.23
N THR A 188 7.96 7.75 24.52
CA THR A 188 8.66 7.46 23.28
C THR A 188 7.79 6.71 22.28
N CYS A 189 8.03 6.95 21.00
CA CYS A 189 7.68 6.02 19.94
C CYS A 189 8.93 5.20 19.64
N THR A 190 8.92 3.92 20.01
CA THR A 190 10.11 3.07 19.94
C THR A 190 10.58 2.88 18.50
N ALA A 191 11.82 2.42 18.30
CA ALA A 191 12.38 2.07 17.00
C ALA A 191 11.55 0.99 16.25
N ARG A 192 10.70 0.23 16.94
CA ARG A 192 9.77 -0.74 16.36
C ARG A 192 8.41 -0.15 15.98
N GLY A 193 8.21 1.16 16.14
CA GLY A 193 6.96 1.83 15.80
C GLY A 193 5.85 1.56 16.81
N THR A 194 6.19 1.34 18.07
CA THR A 194 5.22 1.13 19.14
C THR A 194 5.36 2.18 20.22
N CYS A 195 4.25 2.61 20.80
CA CYS A 195 4.31 3.51 21.95
C CYS A 195 4.95 2.82 23.17
N GLY A 196 5.93 3.49 23.77
CA GLY A 196 6.80 2.95 24.82
C GLY A 196 6.98 3.89 26.00
N CYS A 197 7.40 3.32 27.13
CA CYS A 197 7.90 4.06 28.28
C CYS A 197 9.37 3.68 28.49
N GLY A 198 10.29 4.57 28.11
CA GLY A 198 11.73 4.29 28.06
C GLY A 198 12.04 3.20 27.03
N ILE A 199 12.74 2.15 27.45
CA ILE A 199 13.03 0.98 26.59
C ILE A 199 11.93 -0.09 26.64
N GLY A 200 10.95 0.09 27.52
CA GLY A 200 9.85 -0.86 27.73
C GLY A 200 8.62 -0.54 26.90
N PRO A 201 7.59 -1.41 26.96
CA PRO A 201 6.29 -1.10 26.39
C PRO A 201 5.67 0.12 27.08
N ALA A 202 4.61 0.67 26.49
CA ALA A 202 3.76 1.65 27.14
C ALA A 202 3.35 1.18 28.54
N CYS A 203 3.04 2.13 29.44
CA CYS A 203 2.44 1.81 30.73
C CYS A 203 1.00 1.31 30.54
N SER A 204 0.90 0.05 30.14
CA SER A 204 -0.33 -0.65 29.83
C SER A 204 -0.83 -1.42 31.05
N GLY A 205 -2.14 -1.40 31.27
CA GLY A 205 -2.80 -2.11 32.36
C GLY A 205 -3.15 -1.21 33.53
N ASN A 206 -3.91 -1.78 34.48
CA ASN A 206 -4.41 -1.05 35.63
C ASN A 206 -3.32 -0.76 36.67
N ASN A 207 -2.07 -1.23 36.54
CA ASN A 207 -1.05 -1.16 37.59
C ASN A 207 -0.20 0.13 37.61
N ALA A 208 -0.38 1.03 36.65
CA ALA A 208 0.31 2.33 36.58
C ALA A 208 -0.63 3.42 36.06
N ASP A 209 -0.39 4.68 36.42
CA ASP A 209 -1.15 5.84 35.96
C ASP A 209 -0.40 6.70 34.93
N ARG A 210 0.95 6.71 34.96
CA ARG A 210 1.78 7.45 34.01
C ARG A 210 3.15 6.80 33.75
N CYS A 211 3.81 7.29 32.70
CA CYS A 211 5.22 7.13 32.41
C CYS A 211 5.98 8.39 32.89
N LEU A 212 7.03 8.20 33.68
CA LEU A 212 7.88 9.28 34.15
C LEU A 212 9.35 8.86 34.04
N GLY A 213 10.11 9.55 33.18
CA GLY A 213 11.54 9.27 32.97
C GLY A 213 11.81 7.84 32.51
N GLY A 214 10.99 7.32 31.59
CA GLY A 214 11.08 5.95 31.08
C GLY A 214 10.64 4.86 32.05
N LYS A 215 9.92 5.20 33.14
CA LYS A 215 9.39 4.23 34.11
C LYS A 215 7.91 4.40 34.34
N CYS A 216 7.19 3.29 34.41
CA CYS A 216 5.80 3.28 34.82
C CYS A 216 5.70 3.50 36.33
N VAL A 217 4.87 4.47 36.72
CA VAL A 217 4.66 4.87 38.11
C VAL A 217 3.17 4.84 38.45
N CYS A 218 2.88 4.76 39.75
CA CYS A 218 1.55 4.91 40.30
C CYS A 218 1.58 5.99 41.37
N GLY A 219 1.00 7.16 41.09
CA GLY A 219 1.11 8.31 41.99
C GLY A 219 2.57 8.75 42.17
N SER A 220 3.08 8.70 43.40
CA SER A 220 4.48 9.01 43.73
C SER A 220 5.41 7.80 43.78
N GLY A 221 4.88 6.58 43.62
CA GLY A 221 5.62 5.33 43.73
C GLY A 221 5.86 4.63 42.38
N ASN A 222 6.59 3.51 42.41
CA ASN A 222 6.73 2.63 41.25
C ASN A 222 5.37 2.04 40.82
N ALA A 223 5.31 1.49 39.60
CA ALA A 223 4.17 0.68 39.18
C ALA A 223 3.82 -0.42 40.19
N CYS A 224 2.53 -0.73 40.30
CA CYS A 224 2.03 -1.71 41.23
C CYS A 224 2.47 -3.12 40.85
N GLY A 225 2.77 -3.91 41.89
CA GLY A 225 3.14 -5.32 41.73
C GLY A 225 1.99 -6.21 41.26
N PRO A 226 2.25 -7.50 41.02
CA PRO A 226 1.25 -8.44 40.52
C PRO A 226 -0.03 -8.48 41.37
N GLY A 227 -1.20 -8.44 40.72
CA GLY A 227 -2.52 -8.47 41.35
C GLY A 227 -2.96 -7.15 42.00
N LEU A 228 -2.21 -6.08 41.78
CA LEU A 228 -2.55 -4.74 42.24
C LEU A 228 -2.84 -3.81 41.06
N ALA A 229 -3.84 -2.96 41.21
CA ALA A 229 -4.12 -1.84 40.34
C ALA A 229 -3.74 -0.51 41.02
N CYS A 230 -3.25 0.42 40.21
CA CYS A 230 -3.13 1.83 40.51
C CYS A 230 -4.50 2.50 40.45
N ILE A 231 -5.13 2.68 41.61
CA ILE A 231 -6.43 3.34 41.74
C ILE A 231 -6.22 4.63 42.51
N ASN A 232 -6.47 5.77 41.87
CA ASN A 232 -6.25 7.10 42.43
C ASN A 232 -4.82 7.32 42.96
N GLY A 233 -3.82 6.85 42.20
CA GLY A 233 -2.40 7.00 42.55
C GLY A 233 -1.91 6.09 43.69
N LEU A 234 -2.71 5.09 44.09
CA LEU A 234 -2.34 4.12 45.11
C LEU A 234 -2.49 2.69 44.60
N CYS A 235 -1.54 1.83 44.95
CA CYS A 235 -1.66 0.40 44.67
C CYS A 235 -2.71 -0.23 45.58
N ARG A 236 -3.75 -0.79 44.96
CA ARG A 236 -4.86 -1.47 45.62
C ARG A 236 -5.05 -2.84 45.00
N CYS A 237 -5.51 -3.80 45.80
CA CYS A 237 -5.87 -5.10 45.27
C CYS A 237 -7.02 -4.92 44.27
N ASP A 238 -6.84 -5.44 43.06
CA ASP A 238 -7.87 -5.43 42.02
C ASP A 238 -8.30 -6.86 41.76
N PRO A 239 -9.57 -7.22 42.03
CA PRO A 239 -10.04 -8.58 41.84
C PRO A 239 -9.91 -9.09 40.41
N SER A 240 -9.87 -8.21 39.41
CA SER A 240 -9.70 -8.60 38.02
C SER A 240 -8.28 -9.11 37.69
N THR A 241 -7.28 -8.78 38.52
CA THR A 241 -5.87 -9.15 38.29
C THR A 241 -5.27 -9.99 39.42
N CYS A 242 -5.92 -10.05 40.58
CA CYS A 242 -5.47 -10.85 41.72
C CYS A 242 -5.92 -12.31 41.60
N GLY A 243 -4.99 -13.22 41.27
CA GLY A 243 -5.28 -14.65 41.15
C GLY A 243 -5.66 -15.32 42.48
N GLY A 244 -5.13 -14.82 43.60
CA GLY A 244 -5.41 -15.29 44.96
C GLY A 244 -6.48 -14.47 45.67
N CYS A 245 -6.18 -13.94 46.86
CA CYS A 245 -7.13 -13.16 47.65
C CYS A 245 -6.59 -11.78 48.02
N CYS A 246 -7.50 -10.84 48.32
CA CYS A 246 -7.17 -9.50 48.76
C CYS A 246 -7.16 -9.40 50.29
N ALA A 247 -6.00 -9.08 50.85
CA ALA A 247 -5.83 -8.71 52.26
C ALA A 247 -5.70 -7.18 52.34
N GLY A 248 -6.83 -6.48 52.44
CA GLY A 248 -6.86 -5.02 52.29
C GLY A 248 -6.37 -4.60 50.89
N ASN A 249 -5.30 -3.81 50.84
CA ASN A 249 -4.71 -3.33 49.58
C ASN A 249 -3.66 -4.28 48.99
N SER A 250 -3.40 -5.43 49.60
CA SER A 250 -2.39 -6.40 49.14
C SER A 250 -3.05 -7.61 48.50
N CYS A 251 -2.55 -8.03 47.33
CA CYS A 251 -2.92 -9.30 46.72
C CYS A 251 -1.98 -10.40 47.20
N ILE A 252 -2.56 -11.44 47.81
CA ILE A 252 -1.84 -12.64 48.23
C ILE A 252 -1.87 -13.63 47.06
N GLN A 253 -0.79 -13.69 46.29
CA GLN A 253 -0.68 -14.52 45.08
C GLN A 253 -0.62 -16.02 45.38
N THR A 254 -0.06 -16.37 46.54
CA THR A 254 0.05 -17.74 47.04
C THR A 254 -0.69 -17.83 48.38
N PRO A 255 -2.01 -18.05 48.35
CA PRO A 255 -2.84 -18.15 49.55
C PRO A 255 -2.36 -19.25 50.49
N ASP A 256 -2.43 -19.00 51.79
CA ASP A 256 -2.11 -19.98 52.84
C ASP A 256 -3.29 -20.15 53.81
N LYS A 257 -3.12 -20.97 54.85
CA LYS A 257 -4.15 -21.19 55.87
C LYS A 257 -4.64 -19.88 56.51
N ASN A 258 -3.78 -18.88 56.70
CA ASN A 258 -4.13 -17.62 57.36
C ASN A 258 -4.69 -16.59 56.37
N GLN A 259 -4.41 -16.72 55.08
CA GLN A 259 -4.84 -15.80 54.02
C GLN A 259 -5.31 -16.59 52.80
N CYS A 260 -6.49 -17.21 52.91
CA CYS A 260 -7.09 -18.05 51.89
C CYS A 260 -8.13 -17.31 51.03
N GLY A 261 -8.17 -17.64 49.75
CA GLY A 261 -9.17 -17.21 48.78
C GLY A 261 -8.62 -17.24 47.36
N LYS A 262 -9.48 -17.03 46.37
CA LYS A 262 -9.14 -17.05 44.94
C LYS A 262 -9.93 -16.00 44.16
N GLY A 263 -9.39 -15.50 43.06
CA GLY A 263 -10.07 -14.53 42.19
C GLY A 263 -10.33 -13.17 42.84
N GLY A 264 -9.45 -12.75 43.75
CA GLY A 264 -9.49 -11.42 44.35
C GLY A 264 -10.55 -11.21 45.42
N VAL A 265 -11.18 -12.29 45.90
CA VAL A 265 -12.06 -12.22 47.08
C VAL A 265 -11.28 -11.78 48.32
N ALA A 266 -11.97 -11.28 49.33
CA ALA A 266 -11.33 -10.96 50.61
C ALA A 266 -10.68 -12.21 51.23
N CYS A 267 -9.43 -12.09 51.67
CA CYS A 267 -8.72 -13.17 52.33
C CYS A 267 -9.42 -13.56 53.64
N LYS A 268 -9.50 -14.86 53.90
CA LYS A 268 -10.01 -15.41 55.17
C LYS A 268 -9.03 -16.41 55.77
N LYS A 269 -9.09 -16.56 57.09
CA LYS A 269 -8.36 -17.60 57.81
C LYS A 269 -9.17 -18.90 57.80
N CYS A 270 -8.51 -20.00 57.47
CA CYS A 270 -9.05 -21.35 57.55
C CYS A 270 -8.60 -22.05 58.84
N ASP A 271 -9.37 -23.04 59.28
CA ASP A 271 -9.05 -23.81 60.47
C ASP A 271 -7.90 -24.81 60.20
N LYS A 272 -7.97 -25.56 59.08
CA LYS A 272 -6.96 -26.57 58.73
C LYS A 272 -6.05 -26.16 57.59
N LYS A 273 -6.59 -25.80 56.42
CA LYS A 273 -5.80 -25.40 55.25
C LYS A 273 -6.63 -24.60 54.24
N CYS A 274 -5.92 -23.93 53.34
CA CYS A 274 -6.50 -23.36 52.12
C CYS A 274 -6.38 -24.37 50.98
N ASN A 275 -7.50 -24.65 50.30
CA ASN A 275 -7.52 -25.53 49.14
C ASN A 275 -7.08 -24.79 47.86
N PRO A 276 -6.61 -25.52 46.81
CA PRO A 276 -6.18 -24.90 45.55
C PRO A 276 -7.27 -24.12 44.78
N ASP A 277 -8.55 -24.35 45.11
CA ASP A 277 -9.69 -23.61 44.58
C ASP A 277 -10.01 -22.33 45.39
N GLY A 278 -9.31 -22.08 46.49
CA GLY A 278 -9.53 -20.93 47.39
C GLY A 278 -10.55 -21.17 48.51
N THR A 279 -11.03 -22.42 48.69
CA THR A 279 -11.94 -22.78 49.79
C THR A 279 -11.19 -23.17 51.07
N CYS A 280 -11.88 -23.15 52.21
CA CYS A 280 -11.32 -23.55 53.52
C CYS A 280 -11.80 -24.94 53.91
N ASP A 281 -10.88 -25.73 54.48
CA ASP A 281 -11.11 -27.01 55.17
C ASP A 281 -11.08 -26.88 56.70
#